data_AF-W9C1B1-F1
#
_entry.id   AF-W9C1B1-F1
#
_cell.length_a   1.000
_cell.length_b   1.000
_cell.length_c   1.000
_cell.angle_alpha   90.00
_cell.angle_beta   90.00
_cell.angle_gamma   90.00
#
_symmetry.space_group_name_H-M   'P 1'
#
loop_
_entity.id
_entity.type
_entity.pdbx_description
1 polymer ?
#
loop_
_entity_poly.entity_id
_entity_poly.type
_entity_poly.pdbx_seq_one_letter_code
_entity_poly.pdbx_strand_id
1 'polypeptide(L)'
;MQPLTFMVLLFASTSFAATTPARKAATPAAVARVASPKPLTPSNPPTAVDVKNSLNNWATSVNTVNAYLDDPNNSTKLTSAIAFAKDEPVQLGTLMKTPNLSAAGIKSAKVLMGNFPSIVSNLQNVKAGVMSTPDATMAVNFNRCCTVLPNIATLWSAAANASKVQDKPPPNLEAQCGMMNCNVGVSGAQASNVTGAAMVSGVARVR
;
A
#
# COMPACT_ATOMS: atom_id res chain seq x y z
N MET A 1 -78.16 29.61 32.41
CA MET A 1 -76.70 29.46 32.27
C MET A 1 -76.44 29.15 30.79
N GLN A 2 -75.78 30.07 30.07
CA GLN A 2 -75.35 29.94 28.66
C GLN A 2 -74.33 28.79 28.52
N PRO A 3 -74.21 28.12 27.35
CA PRO A 3 -73.39 28.65 26.23
C PRO A 3 -73.90 28.15 24.84
N LEU A 4 -73.28 28.29 23.67
CA LEU A 4 -71.94 28.68 23.24
C LEU A 4 -72.05 29.04 21.74
N THR A 5 -71.52 30.20 21.35
CA THR A 5 -71.40 30.66 19.96
C THR A 5 -70.40 29.77 19.20
N PHE A 6 -70.84 29.10 18.14
CA PHE A 6 -69.94 28.36 17.24
C PHE A 6 -69.37 29.31 16.17
N MET A 7 -68.07 29.56 16.29
CA MET A 7 -67.25 30.38 15.41
C MET A 7 -66.84 29.55 14.19
N VAL A 8 -67.15 30.05 12.99
CA VAL A 8 -66.73 29.46 11.71
C VAL A 8 -65.25 29.78 11.48
N LEU A 9 -64.40 28.76 11.40
CA LEU A 9 -63.00 28.88 11.00
C LEU A 9 -62.85 28.50 9.52
N LEU A 10 -62.54 29.51 8.70
CA LEU A 10 -62.09 29.36 7.32
C LEU A 10 -60.64 28.86 7.31
N PHE A 11 -60.41 27.62 6.86
CA PHE A 11 -59.08 27.15 6.52
C PHE A 11 -58.77 27.50 5.05
N ALA A 12 -57.95 28.52 4.85
CA ALA A 12 -57.34 28.81 3.55
C ALA A 12 -56.37 27.68 3.19
N SER A 13 -56.68 26.93 2.14
CA SER A 13 -55.82 25.87 1.61
C SER A 13 -54.77 26.49 0.68
N THR A 14 -53.53 26.66 1.15
CA THR A 14 -52.40 26.97 0.28
C THR A 14 -51.86 25.68 -0.32
N SER A 15 -52.16 25.42 -1.59
CA SER A 15 -51.57 24.31 -2.36
C SER A 15 -50.10 24.62 -2.67
N PHE A 16 -49.17 23.92 -2.03
CA PHE A 16 -47.78 23.90 -2.45
C PHE A 16 -47.66 23.03 -3.72
N ALA A 17 -47.54 23.67 -4.88
CA ALA A 17 -47.14 23.00 -6.11
C ALA A 17 -45.63 22.67 -6.03
N ALA A 18 -45.31 21.44 -5.61
CA ALA A 18 -43.95 20.92 -5.69
C ALA A 18 -43.63 20.58 -7.16
N THR A 19 -42.93 21.48 -7.85
CA THR A 19 -42.25 21.17 -9.11
C THR A 19 -41.16 20.15 -8.83
N THR A 20 -41.42 18.88 -9.16
CA THR A 20 -40.38 17.85 -9.22
C THR A 20 -39.49 18.15 -10.42
N PRO A 21 -38.18 18.40 -10.25
CA PRO A 21 -37.28 18.45 -11.38
C PRO A 21 -37.25 17.06 -12.02
N ALA A 22 -37.48 17.01 -13.33
CA ALA A 22 -37.31 15.80 -14.13
C ALA A 22 -35.91 15.22 -13.89
N ARG A 23 -35.83 14.06 -13.22
CA ARG A 23 -34.58 13.31 -13.09
C ARG A 23 -34.13 12.94 -14.51
N LYS A 24 -33.04 13.56 -14.96
CA LYS A 24 -32.24 13.03 -16.08
C LYS A 24 -32.00 11.55 -15.83
N ALA A 25 -32.35 10.72 -16.81
CA ALA A 25 -32.00 9.31 -16.81
C ALA A 25 -30.50 9.18 -16.52
N ALA A 26 -30.16 8.41 -15.48
CA ALA A 26 -28.78 8.14 -15.14
C ALA A 26 -28.11 7.43 -16.32
N THR A 27 -27.06 8.04 -16.85
CA THR A 27 -26.14 7.39 -17.79
C THR A 27 -25.68 6.07 -17.16
N PRO A 28 -25.65 4.94 -17.90
CA PRO A 28 -25.11 3.70 -17.37
C PRO A 28 -23.70 3.96 -16.85
N ALA A 29 -23.45 3.61 -15.59
CA ALA A 29 -22.14 3.73 -14.98
C ALA A 29 -21.12 3.00 -15.85
N ALA A 30 -20.08 3.70 -16.29
CA ALA A 30 -18.98 3.10 -17.02
C ALA A 30 -18.43 1.93 -16.17
N VAL A 31 -18.41 0.72 -16.74
CA VAL A 31 -17.82 -0.45 -16.09
C VAL A 31 -16.38 -0.09 -15.73
N ALA A 32 -16.09 0.03 -14.44
CA ALA A 32 -14.75 0.35 -13.97
C ALA A 32 -13.78 -0.72 -14.46
N ARG A 33 -12.86 -0.35 -15.35
CA ARG A 33 -11.84 -1.26 -15.88
C ARG A 33 -10.76 -1.52 -14.84
N VAL A 34 -10.28 -2.76 -14.79
CA VAL A 34 -9.10 -3.12 -14.00
C VAL A 34 -7.90 -2.32 -14.53
N ALA A 35 -7.22 -1.60 -13.65
CA ALA A 35 -5.99 -0.89 -14.01
C ALA A 35 -4.84 -1.89 -14.17
N SER A 36 -3.92 -1.62 -15.10
CA SER A 36 -2.75 -2.47 -15.34
C SER A 36 -1.46 -1.66 -15.21
N PRO A 37 -0.38 -2.25 -14.68
CA PRO A 37 0.91 -1.57 -14.56
C PRO A 37 1.50 -1.25 -15.92
N LYS A 38 2.28 -0.16 -15.99
CA LYS A 38 3.03 0.18 -17.19
C LYS A 38 4.25 -0.74 -17.29
N PRO A 39 4.43 -1.53 -18.36
CA PRO A 39 5.60 -2.39 -18.50
C PRO A 39 6.90 -1.59 -18.46
N LEU A 40 7.93 -2.17 -17.83
CA LEU A 40 9.30 -1.65 -17.83
C LEU A 40 10.23 -2.57 -18.62
N THR A 41 11.10 -1.97 -19.42
CA THR A 41 12.17 -2.66 -20.16
C THR A 41 13.50 -1.93 -19.91
N PRO A 42 14.04 -2.01 -18.68
CA PRO A 42 15.21 -1.23 -18.28
C PRO A 42 16.49 -1.74 -18.95
N SER A 43 17.45 -0.83 -19.14
CA SER A 43 18.81 -1.18 -19.57
C SER A 43 19.56 -1.95 -18.46
N ASN A 44 20.70 -2.58 -18.81
CA ASN A 44 21.57 -3.23 -17.85
C ASN A 44 23.04 -2.76 -18.03
N PRO A 45 23.58 -1.90 -17.14
CA PRO A 45 22.90 -1.33 -15.97
C PRO A 45 21.79 -0.33 -16.35
N PRO A 46 20.84 -0.05 -15.45
CA PRO A 46 19.78 0.93 -15.66
C PRO A 46 20.33 2.33 -15.91
N THR A 47 19.74 3.04 -16.87
CA THR A 47 19.99 4.46 -17.11
C THR A 47 19.25 5.33 -16.09
N ALA A 48 19.58 6.64 -16.04
CA ALA A 48 18.81 7.60 -15.24
C ALA A 48 17.32 7.65 -15.64
N VAL A 49 17.01 7.44 -16.92
CA VAL A 49 15.62 7.36 -17.41
C VAL A 49 14.94 6.11 -16.88
N ASP A 50 15.63 4.97 -16.86
CA ASP A 50 15.10 3.71 -16.30
C ASP A 50 14.79 3.88 -14.81
N VAL A 51 15.71 4.47 -14.04
CA VAL A 51 15.51 4.75 -12.61
C VAL A 51 14.30 5.67 -12.41
N LYS A 52 14.21 6.78 -13.14
CA LYS A 52 13.05 7.70 -13.08
C LYS A 52 11.73 7.00 -13.42
N ASN A 53 11.72 6.14 -14.43
CA ASN A 53 10.53 5.40 -14.81
C ASN A 53 10.12 4.39 -13.73
N SER A 54 11.08 3.69 -13.12
CA SER A 54 10.82 2.79 -12.01
C SER A 54 10.26 3.50 -10.78
N LEU A 55 10.79 4.67 -10.42
CA LEU A 55 10.28 5.46 -9.29
C LEU A 55 8.83 5.91 -9.54
N ASN A 56 8.54 6.45 -10.73
CA ASN A 56 7.17 6.84 -11.10
C ASN A 56 6.19 5.66 -11.15
N ASN A 57 6.60 4.52 -11.72
CA ASN A 57 5.78 3.32 -11.75
C ASN A 57 5.51 2.82 -10.34
N TRP A 58 6.52 2.79 -9.48
CA TRP A 58 6.37 2.39 -8.09
C TRP A 58 5.35 3.28 -7.37
N ALA A 59 5.43 4.60 -7.53
CA ALA A 59 4.45 5.50 -6.93
C ALA A 59 3.01 5.19 -7.38
N THR A 60 2.84 4.85 -8.65
CA THR A 60 1.55 4.42 -9.19
C THR A 60 1.09 3.09 -8.59
N SER A 61 2.02 2.13 -8.43
CA SER A 61 1.74 0.84 -7.78
C SER A 61 1.28 1.03 -6.34
N VAL A 62 2.01 1.85 -5.58
CA VAL A 62 1.67 2.17 -4.20
C VAL A 62 0.28 2.79 -4.12
N ASN A 63 0.03 3.87 -4.86
CA ASN A 63 -1.28 4.52 -4.83
C ASN A 63 -2.44 3.59 -5.24
N THR A 64 -2.20 2.66 -6.17
CA THR A 64 -3.23 1.70 -6.60
C THR A 64 -3.52 0.65 -5.52
N VAL A 65 -2.48 0.14 -4.84
CA VAL A 65 -2.66 -0.76 -3.70
C VAL A 65 -3.35 -0.04 -2.55
N ASN A 66 -2.94 1.18 -2.23
CA ASN A 66 -3.56 2.03 -1.20
C ASN A 66 -5.06 2.25 -1.50
N ALA A 67 -5.43 2.52 -2.75
CA ALA A 67 -6.82 2.73 -3.13
C ALA A 67 -7.72 1.50 -2.87
N TYR A 68 -7.16 0.29 -2.95
CA TYR A 68 -7.84 -0.94 -2.52
C TYR A 68 -7.93 -1.02 -1.00
N LEU A 69 -6.86 -0.69 -0.28
CA LEU A 69 -6.83 -0.76 1.19
C LEU A 69 -7.81 0.24 1.85
N ASP A 70 -8.09 1.35 1.17
CA ASP A 70 -9.12 2.33 1.54
C ASP A 70 -10.56 1.84 1.28
N ASP A 71 -10.74 0.83 0.42
CA ASP A 71 -12.03 0.27 0.00
C ASP A 71 -11.91 -1.24 -0.28
N PRO A 72 -11.65 -2.05 0.77
CA PRO A 72 -11.18 -3.42 0.60
C PRO A 72 -12.28 -4.40 0.13
N ASN A 73 -13.53 -3.94 0.06
CA ASN A 73 -14.65 -4.73 -0.47
C ASN A 73 -14.81 -4.60 -2.00
N ASN A 74 -13.99 -3.77 -2.65
CA ASN A 74 -14.08 -3.51 -4.08
C ASN A 74 -13.23 -4.49 -4.90
N SER A 75 -13.89 -5.46 -5.54
CA SER A 75 -13.23 -6.54 -6.31
C SER A 75 -12.43 -6.06 -7.53
N THR A 76 -12.85 -4.97 -8.18
CA THR A 76 -12.10 -4.32 -9.27
C THR A 76 -10.81 -3.71 -8.76
N LYS A 77 -10.86 -3.03 -7.61
CA LYS A 77 -9.66 -2.51 -6.95
C LYS A 77 -8.74 -3.61 -6.44
N LEU A 78 -9.28 -4.71 -5.89
CA LEU A 78 -8.50 -5.88 -5.50
C LEU A 78 -7.73 -6.46 -6.68
N THR A 79 -8.39 -6.64 -7.82
CA THR A 79 -7.72 -7.18 -9.02
C THR A 79 -6.63 -6.24 -9.53
N SER A 80 -6.86 -4.93 -9.49
CA SER A 80 -5.85 -3.93 -9.84
C SER A 80 -4.68 -3.96 -8.83
N ALA A 81 -4.96 -3.96 -7.52
CA ALA A 81 -3.96 -4.02 -6.47
C ALA A 81 -3.05 -5.26 -6.59
N ILE A 82 -3.61 -6.44 -6.92
CA ILE A 82 -2.81 -7.65 -7.17
C ILE A 82 -1.87 -7.45 -8.36
N ALA A 83 -2.35 -6.86 -9.46
CA ALA A 83 -1.52 -6.64 -10.65
C ALA A 83 -0.36 -5.67 -10.34
N PHE A 84 -0.62 -4.58 -9.64
CA PHE A 84 0.40 -3.60 -9.27
C PHE A 84 1.35 -4.08 -8.17
N ALA A 85 0.87 -4.83 -7.16
CA ALA A 85 1.75 -5.45 -6.16
C ALA A 85 2.71 -6.49 -6.79
N LYS A 86 2.29 -7.17 -7.87
CA LYS A 86 3.17 -8.06 -8.65
C LYS A 86 4.19 -7.31 -9.50
N ASP A 87 3.93 -6.05 -9.82
CA ASP A 87 4.83 -5.20 -10.59
C ASP A 87 5.90 -4.54 -9.72
N GLU A 88 5.63 -4.29 -8.43
CA GLU A 88 6.58 -3.70 -7.46
C GLU A 88 7.97 -4.39 -7.47
N PRO A 89 8.11 -5.73 -7.51
CA PRO A 89 9.40 -6.41 -7.68
C PRO A 89 10.17 -6.07 -8.96
N VAL A 90 9.50 -5.71 -10.05
CA VAL A 90 10.15 -5.30 -11.32
C VAL A 90 10.80 -3.93 -11.15
N GLN A 91 10.09 -2.99 -10.51
CA GLN A 91 10.67 -1.69 -10.16
C GLN A 91 11.83 -1.86 -9.19
N LEU A 92 11.67 -2.71 -8.16
CA LEU A 92 12.75 -3.04 -7.21
C LEU A 92 13.99 -3.55 -7.94
N GLY A 93 13.81 -4.52 -8.84
CA GLY A 93 14.91 -5.09 -9.61
C GLY A 93 15.67 -4.06 -10.45
N THR A 94 14.98 -3.02 -10.93
CA THR A 94 15.62 -1.90 -11.63
C THR A 94 16.39 -1.02 -10.65
N LEU A 95 15.76 -0.57 -9.56
CA LEU A 95 16.41 0.30 -8.57
C LEU A 95 17.64 -0.35 -7.95
N MET A 96 17.59 -1.65 -7.65
CA MET A 96 18.69 -2.43 -7.09
C MET A 96 19.92 -2.53 -8.01
N LYS A 97 19.72 -2.43 -9.32
CA LYS A 97 20.81 -2.49 -10.31
C LYS A 97 21.41 -1.12 -10.59
N THR A 98 20.89 -0.06 -9.97
CA THR A 98 21.46 1.30 -10.12
C THR A 98 22.92 1.29 -9.70
N PRO A 99 23.86 1.70 -10.58
CA PRO A 99 25.28 1.75 -10.24
C PRO A 99 25.52 2.66 -9.04
N ASN A 100 26.49 2.32 -8.19
CA ASN A 100 26.94 3.14 -7.05
C ASN A 100 25.85 3.42 -5.99
N LEU A 101 24.92 2.48 -5.78
CA LEU A 101 24.02 2.55 -4.63
C LEU A 101 24.79 2.61 -3.32
N SER A 102 24.30 3.42 -2.39
CA SER A 102 24.83 3.47 -1.02
C SER A 102 24.58 2.14 -0.29
N ALA A 103 25.39 1.86 0.74
CA ALA A 103 25.21 0.67 1.58
C ALA A 103 23.80 0.60 2.22
N ALA A 104 23.25 1.75 2.62
CA ALA A 104 21.89 1.84 3.13
C ALA A 104 20.84 1.45 2.07
N GLY A 105 20.98 1.95 0.83
CA GLY A 105 20.13 1.56 -0.28
C GLY A 105 20.16 0.07 -0.58
N ILE A 106 21.36 -0.53 -0.58
CA ILE A 106 21.54 -1.98 -0.77
C ILE A 106 20.88 -2.77 0.36
N LYS A 107 21.03 -2.33 1.62
CA LYS A 107 20.37 -2.99 2.77
C LYS A 107 18.85 -2.93 2.65
N SER A 108 18.29 -1.77 2.35
CA SER A 108 16.84 -1.60 2.20
C SER A 108 16.27 -2.41 1.03
N ALA A 109 16.99 -2.46 -0.10
CA ALA A 109 16.65 -3.33 -1.21
C ALA A 109 16.52 -4.81 -0.81
N LYS A 110 17.47 -5.33 -0.02
CA LYS A 110 17.42 -6.73 0.46
C LYS A 110 16.20 -6.98 1.37
N VAL A 111 15.87 -6.02 2.24
CA VAL A 111 14.67 -6.12 3.10
C VAL A 111 13.41 -6.17 2.23
N LEU A 112 13.31 -5.30 1.22
CA LEU A 112 12.19 -5.25 0.30
C LEU A 112 12.00 -6.57 -0.47
N MET A 113 13.09 -7.16 -0.99
CA MET A 113 13.04 -8.45 -1.69
C MET A 113 12.42 -9.57 -0.84
N GLY A 114 12.72 -9.60 0.46
CA GLY A 114 12.18 -10.62 1.36
C GLY A 114 10.70 -10.42 1.73
N ASN A 115 10.16 -9.21 1.53
CA ASN A 115 8.83 -8.84 2.04
C ASN A 115 7.74 -8.78 0.97
N PHE A 116 8.07 -8.38 -0.27
CA PHE A 116 7.06 -8.28 -1.34
C PHE A 116 6.22 -9.53 -1.59
N PRO A 117 6.78 -10.77 -1.54
CA PRO A 117 5.97 -11.96 -1.75
C PRO A 117 4.79 -12.08 -0.78
N SER A 118 4.94 -11.58 0.45
CA SER A 118 3.87 -11.64 1.47
C SER A 118 2.67 -10.75 1.12
N ILE A 119 2.91 -9.55 0.56
CA ILE A 119 1.86 -8.62 0.14
C ILE A 119 1.03 -9.27 -0.98
N VAL A 120 1.70 -9.80 -2.00
CA VAL A 120 1.03 -10.45 -3.13
C VAL A 120 0.23 -11.66 -2.66
N SER A 121 0.81 -12.49 -1.79
CA SER A 121 0.15 -13.67 -1.22
C SER A 121 -1.12 -13.31 -0.45
N ASN A 122 -1.06 -12.31 0.44
CA ASN A 122 -2.22 -11.88 1.22
C ASN A 122 -3.35 -11.35 0.34
N LEU A 123 -3.05 -10.54 -0.68
CA LEU A 123 -4.06 -10.07 -1.63
C LEU A 123 -4.67 -11.21 -2.45
N GLN A 124 -3.86 -12.20 -2.85
CA GLN A 124 -4.36 -13.40 -3.54
C GLN A 124 -5.24 -14.27 -2.64
N ASN A 125 -4.91 -14.39 -1.35
CA ASN A 125 -5.71 -15.15 -0.38
C ASN A 125 -7.10 -14.54 -0.18
N VAL A 126 -7.23 -13.21 -0.18
CA VAL A 126 -8.55 -12.54 -0.21
C VAL A 126 -9.31 -12.93 -1.47
N LYS A 127 -8.65 -12.80 -2.63
CA LYS A 127 -9.28 -13.10 -3.92
C LYS A 127 -9.74 -14.56 -4.01
N ALA A 128 -9.02 -15.48 -3.40
CA ALA A 128 -9.34 -16.91 -3.35
C ALA A 128 -10.32 -17.28 -2.22
N GLY A 129 -10.68 -16.35 -1.33
CA GLY A 129 -11.52 -16.62 -0.16
C GLY A 129 -10.84 -17.46 0.93
N VAL A 130 -9.52 -17.60 0.89
CA VAL A 130 -8.72 -18.35 1.88
C VAL A 130 -8.49 -17.54 3.15
N MET A 131 -8.50 -16.21 3.03
CA MET A 131 -8.34 -15.27 4.15
C MET A 131 -9.47 -14.24 4.10
N SER A 132 -9.95 -13.83 5.27
CA SER A 132 -10.97 -12.78 5.36
C SER A 132 -10.41 -11.44 4.85
N THR A 133 -11.27 -10.61 4.27
CA THR A 133 -10.88 -9.27 3.79
C THR A 133 -10.25 -8.42 4.91
N PRO A 134 -10.80 -8.38 6.15
CA PRO A 134 -10.18 -7.64 7.25
C PRO A 134 -8.77 -8.13 7.61
N ASP A 135 -8.58 -9.45 7.75
CA ASP A 135 -7.29 -10.02 8.18
C ASP A 135 -6.19 -9.75 7.14
N ALA A 136 -6.52 -9.94 5.86
CA ALA A 136 -5.56 -9.68 4.79
C ALA A 136 -5.25 -8.20 4.64
N THR A 137 -6.25 -7.32 4.78
CA THR A 137 -6.06 -5.87 4.73
C THR A 137 -5.13 -5.44 5.87
N MET A 138 -5.34 -5.97 7.08
CA MET A 138 -4.46 -5.72 8.22
C MET A 138 -3.04 -6.23 7.98
N ALA A 139 -2.87 -7.45 7.45
CA ALA A 139 -1.55 -8.02 7.17
C ALA A 139 -0.78 -7.25 6.08
N VAL A 140 -1.48 -6.83 5.02
CA VAL A 140 -0.90 -5.99 3.96
C VAL A 140 -0.51 -4.61 4.51
N ASN A 141 -1.41 -3.96 5.23
CA ASN A 141 -1.18 -2.68 5.91
C ASN A 141 0.03 -2.75 6.84
N PHE A 142 0.14 -3.80 7.66
CA PHE A 142 1.27 -4.00 8.56
C PHE A 142 2.60 -4.11 7.80
N ASN A 143 2.68 -5.00 6.79
CA ASN A 143 3.91 -5.17 6.03
C ASN A 143 4.31 -3.88 5.28
N ARG A 144 3.32 -3.22 4.66
CA ARG A 144 3.54 -1.99 3.89
C ARG A 144 4.02 -0.85 4.78
N CYS A 145 3.30 -0.57 5.87
CA CYS A 145 3.62 0.55 6.76
C CYS A 145 4.91 0.33 7.54
N CYS A 146 5.15 -0.89 8.03
CA CYS A 146 6.25 -1.15 8.95
C CYS A 146 7.54 -1.62 8.28
N THR A 147 7.47 -2.09 7.04
CA THR A 147 8.64 -2.61 6.33
C THR A 147 8.81 -1.98 4.96
N VAL A 148 7.82 -2.04 4.07
CA VAL A 148 8.00 -1.60 2.68
C VAL A 148 8.25 -0.10 2.61
N LEU A 149 7.34 0.74 3.13
CA LEU A 149 7.40 2.19 2.95
C LEU A 149 8.69 2.82 3.51
N PRO A 150 9.17 2.49 4.72
CA PRO A 150 10.45 3.01 5.22
C PRO A 150 11.65 2.57 4.38
N ASN A 151 11.68 1.31 3.94
CA ASN A 151 12.79 0.79 3.15
C ASN A 151 12.77 1.32 1.71
N ILE A 152 11.59 1.49 1.11
CA ILE A 152 11.54 2.10 -0.21
C ILE A 152 11.97 3.56 -0.15
N ALA A 153 11.59 4.35 0.87
CA ALA A 153 12.07 5.73 0.99
C ALA A 153 13.61 5.81 1.01
N THR A 154 14.26 4.87 1.72
CA THR A 154 15.72 4.77 1.78
C THR A 154 16.33 4.37 0.43
N LEU A 155 15.79 3.33 -0.22
CA LEU A 155 16.26 2.88 -1.54
C LEU A 155 16.02 3.94 -2.62
N TRP A 156 14.88 4.60 -2.58
CA TRP A 156 14.45 5.68 -3.47
C TRP A 156 15.45 6.82 -3.45
N SER A 157 15.76 7.34 -2.26
CA SER A 157 16.77 8.40 -2.10
C SER A 157 18.15 7.93 -2.58
N ALA A 158 18.56 6.71 -2.25
CA ALA A 158 19.83 6.15 -2.70
C ALA A 158 19.92 6.04 -4.24
N ALA A 159 18.87 5.54 -4.90
CA ALA A 159 18.82 5.38 -6.35
C ALA A 159 18.75 6.73 -7.07
N ALA A 160 17.93 7.67 -6.58
CA ALA A 160 17.84 9.02 -7.14
C ALA A 160 19.20 9.74 -7.06
N ASN A 161 19.87 9.67 -5.92
CA ASN A 161 21.20 10.26 -5.72
C ASN A 161 22.26 9.61 -6.64
N ALA A 162 22.29 8.27 -6.70
CA ALA A 162 23.28 7.54 -7.49
C ALA A 162 23.10 7.74 -9.01
N SER A 163 21.85 7.91 -9.47
CA SER A 163 21.51 8.14 -10.88
C SER A 163 21.43 9.63 -11.27
N LYS A 164 21.56 10.55 -10.31
CA LYS A 164 21.41 12.01 -10.48
C LYS A 164 20.04 12.41 -11.03
N VAL A 165 19.01 11.64 -10.71
CA VAL A 165 17.62 11.96 -11.07
C VAL A 165 17.07 12.93 -10.03
N GLN A 166 16.62 14.10 -10.48
CA GLN A 166 15.73 14.93 -9.65
C GLN A 166 14.40 14.22 -9.52
N ASP A 167 14.00 13.94 -8.29
CA ASP A 167 12.80 13.16 -8.04
C ASP A 167 11.82 13.86 -7.12
N LYS A 168 10.56 13.47 -7.27
CA LYS A 168 9.49 13.77 -6.34
C LYS A 168 9.73 12.99 -5.03
N PRO A 169 9.24 13.50 -3.89
CA PRO A 169 9.25 12.73 -2.66
C PRO A 169 8.58 11.37 -2.88
N PRO A 170 9.00 10.33 -2.13
CA PRO A 170 8.34 9.04 -2.18
C PRO A 170 6.84 9.18 -1.88
N PRO A 171 6.00 8.22 -2.32
CA PRO A 171 4.56 8.27 -2.08
C PRO A 171 4.24 8.49 -0.61
N ASN A 172 3.22 9.30 -0.35
CA ASN A 172 2.74 9.50 1.02
C ASN A 172 2.34 8.16 1.63
N LEU A 173 2.63 8.03 2.93
CA LEU A 173 2.14 6.91 3.72
C LEU A 173 0.60 6.89 3.67
N GLU A 174 0.03 5.69 3.61
CA GLU A 174 -1.40 5.50 3.82
C GLU A 174 -1.78 6.09 5.19
N ALA A 175 -2.99 6.66 5.32
CA ALA A 175 -3.46 7.21 6.59
C ALA A 175 -3.40 6.16 7.72
N GLN A 176 -3.60 4.89 7.36
CA GLN A 176 -3.48 3.73 8.24
C GLN A 176 -2.09 3.58 8.86
N CYS A 177 -1.02 3.99 8.18
CA CYS A 177 0.34 3.93 8.72
C CYS A 177 0.56 4.87 9.91
N GLY A 178 -0.21 5.97 10.00
CA GLY A 178 -0.17 6.88 11.15
C GLY A 178 -0.87 6.31 12.39
N MET A 179 -1.68 5.26 12.23
CA MET A 179 -2.45 4.63 13.31
C MET A 179 -1.86 3.27 13.74
N MET A 180 -0.90 2.73 13.00
CA MET A 180 -0.26 1.44 13.30
C MET A 180 0.99 1.61 14.18
N ASN A 181 1.10 0.75 15.18
CA ASN A 181 2.33 0.59 15.94
C ASN A 181 3.21 -0.48 15.29
N CYS A 182 4.35 -0.09 14.71
CA CYS A 182 5.25 -1.06 14.08
C CYS A 182 6.10 -1.88 15.07
N ASN A 183 5.97 -1.63 16.37
CA ASN A 183 6.66 -2.41 17.40
C ASN A 183 6.01 -3.76 17.70
N VAL A 184 4.77 -4.01 17.26
CA VAL A 184 4.06 -5.27 17.56
C VAL A 184 4.37 -6.45 16.61
N GLY A 185 5.25 -6.28 15.61
CA GLY A 185 5.59 -7.38 14.67
C GLY A 185 6.99 -7.96 14.77
N VAL A 186 7.80 -7.58 15.77
CA VAL A 186 9.11 -8.20 16.03
C VAL A 186 9.03 -9.20 17.19
N SER A 187 8.09 -10.14 17.13
CA SER A 187 8.14 -11.35 17.97
C SER A 187 8.97 -12.48 17.33
N GLY A 188 9.73 -12.20 16.27
CA GLY A 188 10.59 -13.17 15.58
C GLY A 188 12.09 -12.86 15.57
N ALA A 189 12.52 -11.77 16.22
CA ALA A 189 13.94 -11.41 16.31
C ALA A 189 14.31 -10.98 17.73
N GLN A 190 13.97 -11.80 18.73
CA GLN A 190 14.79 -11.83 19.93
C GLN A 190 16.09 -12.50 19.54
N ALA A 191 17.13 -11.70 19.34
CA ALA A 191 18.48 -12.14 19.54
C ALA A 191 18.53 -12.74 20.94
N SER A 192 18.54 -14.07 21.02
CA SER A 192 18.91 -14.78 22.24
C SER A 192 20.28 -14.26 22.63
N ASN A 193 20.25 -13.44 23.66
CA ASN A 193 21.38 -13.03 24.45
C ASN A 193 21.93 -14.31 25.10
N VAL A 194 22.70 -15.09 24.34
CA VAL A 194 23.48 -16.20 24.90
C VAL A 194 24.73 -15.56 25.50
N THR A 195 24.53 -14.94 26.67
CA THR A 195 25.53 -14.90 27.72
C THR A 195 25.77 -16.35 28.15
N GLY A 196 26.60 -17.05 27.36
CA GLY A 196 27.03 -18.42 27.61
C GLY A 196 28.51 -18.39 27.93
N ALA A 197 28.80 -18.55 29.21
CA ALA A 197 30.12 -18.54 29.81
C ALA A 197 31.15 -19.39 29.05
N ALA A 198 32.38 -18.89 29.08
CA ALA A 198 33.58 -19.63 28.77
C ALA A 198 33.57 -21.03 29.42
N MET A 199 33.58 -22.07 28.60
CA MET A 199 33.93 -23.42 29.00
C MET A 199 35.34 -23.71 28.49
N VAL A 200 36.28 -23.61 29.42
CA VAL A 200 37.64 -24.16 29.33
C VAL A 200 37.55 -25.68 29.30
N SER A 201 38.08 -26.31 28.25
CA SER A 201 38.65 -27.66 28.21
C SER A 201 39.26 -27.84 26.82
N GLY A 202 40.57 -27.88 26.63
CA GLY A 202 41.47 -28.84 27.24
C GLY A 202 41.85 -29.86 26.16
N VAL A 203 42.65 -29.45 25.16
CA VAL A 203 43.28 -30.37 24.21
C VAL A 203 44.78 -30.35 24.48
N ALA A 204 45.23 -31.40 25.15
CA ALA A 204 46.63 -31.70 25.37
C ALA A 204 47.29 -32.03 24.01
N ARG A 205 48.34 -31.28 23.68
CA ARG A 205 49.28 -31.60 22.61
C ARG A 205 50.47 -32.31 23.25
N VAL A 206 50.51 -33.64 23.13
CA VAL A 206 51.71 -34.43 23.39
C VAL A 206 52.47 -34.56 22.06
N ARG A 207 53.79 -34.47 22.19
CA ARG A 207 54.82 -34.38 21.14
C ARG A 207 54.65 -35.33 19.97
#